data_AF-A0A3D5DN43-F1
#
_entry.id   AF-A0A3D5DN43-F1
#
_cell.length_a   1.000
_cell.length_b   1.000
_cell.length_c   1.000
_cell.angle_alpha   90.00
_cell.angle_beta   90.00
_cell.angle_gamma   90.00
#
_symmetry.space_group_name_H-M   'P 1'
#
loop_
_entity.id
_entity.type
_entity.pdbx_description
1 polymer ?
#
loop_
_entity_poly.entity_id
_entity_poly.type
_entity_poly.pdbx_seq_one_letter_code
_entity_poly.pdbx_strand_id
1 'polypeptide(L)'
;GAYLLRLDAASGAQRYVPITVRSPSTAGKVVLLLGTTTWQAYNLGGGDSPYPGPGGGVADRAYAVSFDRPYDGDGATLFLAFDQAPIALAEKTAGVPLAYETDNDLNADPGLLNGARAVISLGHDEYYSAAMRAALLAARGAGTNLAFLGANAMYRHIRLASSALGTGRIEICYKDAALDPMYGKRNAATTQNWRDPPDSRPESVITGVFYECNPVSVPYVVFDPGNWIFAGTRVRRGTSFPGMVGPEYDRVNPDVPVPKPLEVLAHSPVVCGGVPSYSDSAYYTVPSGAGVFASGTMRWVCAMRGPACGHGLTRAARAFVDRATQNLLRAFAAGPAGRAHPAYSNLAAVHPARVPAY
;
A
#
# COMPACT_ATOMS: atom_id res chain seq x y z
N GLY A 1 15.01 7.27 8.91
CA GLY A 1 14.31 6.60 10.01
C GLY A 1 12.95 7.23 10.20
N ALA A 2 12.01 6.50 10.78
CA ALA A 2 10.69 7.01 11.15
C ALA A 2 10.63 7.28 12.65
N TYR A 3 10.12 8.46 13.04
CA TYR A 3 10.12 8.94 14.42
C TYR A 3 8.74 9.48 14.80
N LEU A 4 8.39 9.38 16.08
CA LEU A 4 7.30 10.12 16.69
C LEU A 4 7.89 11.09 17.71
N LEU A 5 7.74 12.40 17.48
CA LEU A 5 8.03 13.39 18.51
C LEU A 5 6.82 13.53 19.41
N ARG A 6 6.99 13.38 20.73
CA ARG A 6 5.93 13.70 21.69
C ARG A 6 6.07 15.16 22.13
N LEU A 7 5.02 15.93 21.96
CA LEU A 7 4.87 17.28 22.47
C LEU A 7 4.16 17.19 23.82
N ASP A 8 4.78 17.74 24.86
CA ASP A 8 4.26 17.79 26.22
C ASP A 8 3.98 19.27 26.59
N ALA A 9 2.71 19.62 26.82
CA ALA A 9 2.32 20.97 27.24
C ALA A 9 2.30 21.10 28.77
N ALA A 10 2.55 22.31 29.29
CA ALA A 10 2.47 22.59 30.73
C ALA A 10 1.07 22.31 31.33
N SER A 11 0.02 22.29 30.49
CA SER A 11 -1.35 21.90 30.88
C SER A 11 -1.53 20.38 31.06
N GLY A 12 -0.53 19.56 30.76
CA GLY A 12 -0.62 18.10 30.73
C GLY A 12 -1.13 17.52 29.41
N ALA A 13 -1.50 18.35 28.44
CA ALA A 13 -1.89 17.88 27.11
C ALA A 13 -0.67 17.29 26.35
N GLN A 14 -0.89 16.18 25.64
CA GLN A 14 0.13 15.49 24.85
C GLN A 14 -0.32 15.29 23.41
N ARG A 15 0.62 15.35 22.47
CA ARG A 15 0.39 14.99 21.06
C ARG A 15 1.66 14.42 20.43
N TYR A 16 1.51 13.54 19.47
CA TYR A 16 2.59 13.07 18.63
C TYR A 16 2.67 13.85 17.30
N VAL A 17 3.89 13.98 16.79
CA VAL A 17 4.19 14.46 15.45
C VAL A 17 5.06 13.41 14.75
N PRO A 18 4.54 12.70 13.74
CA PRO A 18 5.33 11.76 12.96
C PRO A 18 6.30 12.52 12.06
N ILE A 19 7.55 12.07 12.02
CA ILE A 19 8.61 12.65 11.20
C ILE A 19 9.39 11.52 10.53
N THR A 20 9.60 11.67 9.22
CA THR A 20 10.54 10.84 8.46
C THR A 20 11.84 11.60 8.27
N VAL A 21 12.92 11.07 8.83
CA VAL A 21 14.27 11.51 8.49
C VAL A 21 14.73 10.72 7.28
N ARG A 22 14.75 11.39 6.13
CA ARG A 22 15.04 10.80 4.81
C ARG A 22 16.45 10.24 4.74
N SER A 23 16.64 9.26 3.87
CA SER A 23 17.98 8.70 3.65
C SER A 23 18.76 9.57 2.68
N PRO A 24 20.08 9.73 2.84
CA PRO A 24 20.89 10.49 1.89
C PRO A 24 20.96 9.83 0.49
N SER A 25 20.65 8.53 0.41
CA SER A 25 20.53 7.78 -0.84
C SER A 25 19.73 6.50 -0.60
N THR A 26 18.95 6.10 -1.61
CA THR A 26 18.21 4.83 -1.68
C THR A 26 18.97 3.71 -2.41
N ALA A 27 20.08 4.04 -3.08
CA ALA A 27 20.83 3.10 -3.89
C ALA A 27 21.34 1.92 -3.05
N GLY A 28 21.11 0.70 -3.54
CA GLY A 28 21.50 -0.52 -2.84
C GLY A 28 20.64 -0.89 -1.62
N LYS A 29 19.54 -0.16 -1.34
CA LYS A 29 18.72 -0.33 -0.13
C LYS A 29 17.29 -0.76 -0.42
N VAL A 30 16.66 -1.32 0.59
CA VAL A 30 15.20 -1.52 0.66
C VAL A 30 14.61 -0.25 1.25
N VAL A 31 13.82 0.47 0.45
CA VAL A 31 13.16 1.72 0.85
C VAL A 31 11.85 1.37 1.54
N LEU A 32 11.70 1.76 2.80
CA LEU A 32 10.41 1.82 3.48
C LEU A 32 9.76 3.15 3.10
N LEU A 33 8.67 3.10 2.35
CA LEU A 33 7.96 4.27 1.86
C LEU A 33 6.78 4.57 2.79
N LEU A 34 6.84 5.70 3.49
CA LEU A 34 5.74 6.13 4.38
C LEU A 34 4.67 6.87 3.57
N GLY A 35 3.42 6.42 3.69
CA GLY A 35 2.27 6.91 2.92
C GLY A 35 1.66 8.19 3.49
N THR A 36 2.44 9.27 3.57
CA THR A 36 2.03 10.54 4.18
C THR A 36 0.86 11.23 3.48
N THR A 37 0.66 11.02 2.18
CA THR A 37 -0.54 11.50 1.45
C THR A 37 -1.79 10.75 1.91
N THR A 38 -1.71 9.44 2.12
CA THR A 38 -2.82 8.68 2.73
C THR A 38 -3.10 9.18 4.14
N TRP A 39 -2.05 9.42 4.94
CA TRP A 39 -2.27 9.99 6.27
C TRP A 39 -2.98 11.33 6.23
N GLN A 40 -2.63 12.17 5.26
CA GLN A 40 -3.16 13.51 5.12
C GLN A 40 -4.60 13.52 4.56
N ALA A 41 -4.93 12.60 3.66
CA ALA A 41 -6.29 12.41 3.18
C ALA A 41 -7.24 11.92 4.29
N TYR A 42 -6.76 11.12 5.24
CA TYR A 42 -7.58 10.67 6.38
C TYR A 42 -7.53 11.59 7.61
N ASN A 43 -6.74 12.67 7.56
CA ASN A 43 -6.59 13.61 8.67
C ASN A 43 -7.84 14.51 8.81
N LEU A 44 -8.54 14.42 9.93
CA LEU A 44 -9.67 15.30 10.27
C LEU A 44 -9.26 16.59 11.01
N GLY A 45 -7.95 16.82 11.17
CA GLY A 45 -7.41 18.00 11.84
C GLY A 45 -7.90 19.27 11.16
N GLY A 46 -8.61 20.12 11.90
CA GLY A 46 -9.18 21.36 11.38
C GLY A 46 -10.58 21.25 10.74
N GLY A 47 -11.19 20.06 10.73
CA GLY A 47 -12.63 19.88 10.44
C GLY A 47 -12.98 19.19 9.12
N ASP A 48 -12.15 19.36 8.08
CA ASP A 48 -12.47 18.86 6.73
C ASP A 48 -11.48 17.82 6.21
N SER A 49 -11.98 16.90 5.37
CA SER A 49 -11.15 15.95 4.62
C SER A 49 -11.80 15.57 3.28
N PRO A 50 -11.13 14.78 2.42
CA PRO A 50 -11.75 14.17 1.24
C PRO A 50 -12.78 13.08 1.56
N TYR A 51 -13.05 12.76 2.83
CA TYR A 51 -14.10 11.83 3.25
C TYR A 51 -15.28 12.60 3.88
N PRO A 52 -15.32 12.95 5.18
CA PRO A 52 -16.33 13.89 5.68
C PRO A 52 -15.97 15.35 5.38
N GLY A 53 -16.99 16.12 4.98
CA GLY A 53 -17.03 17.58 5.04
C GLY A 53 -17.65 18.13 6.34
N PRO A 54 -17.87 19.45 6.44
CA PRO A 54 -18.37 20.12 7.65
C PRO A 54 -19.72 19.59 8.20
N GLY A 55 -20.58 19.09 7.32
CA GLY A 55 -21.86 18.44 7.60
C GLY A 55 -21.76 16.92 7.81
N GLY A 56 -20.55 16.36 7.81
CA GLY A 56 -20.26 14.96 8.12
C GLY A 56 -20.45 13.98 6.97
N GLY A 57 -20.77 14.45 5.76
CA GLY A 57 -21.04 13.64 4.59
C GLY A 57 -19.91 13.65 3.56
N VAL A 58 -20.01 12.77 2.56
CA VAL A 58 -19.11 12.77 1.40
C VAL A 58 -19.50 13.85 0.37
N ALA A 59 -20.74 14.33 0.42
CA ALA A 59 -21.28 15.32 -0.52
C ALA A 59 -20.64 16.70 -0.36
N ASP A 60 -20.22 17.04 0.86
CA ASP A 60 -19.63 18.32 1.25
C ASP A 60 -18.14 18.22 1.59
N ARG A 61 -17.50 17.10 1.21
CA ARG A 61 -16.07 16.84 1.40
C ARG A 61 -15.19 17.95 0.83
N ALA A 62 -13.99 18.09 1.39
CA ALA A 62 -12.95 18.91 0.80
C ALA A 62 -12.34 18.25 -0.44
N TYR A 63 -12.15 19.02 -1.52
CA TYR A 63 -11.39 18.59 -2.69
C TYR A 63 -9.88 18.82 -2.56
N ALA A 64 -9.46 19.56 -1.53
CA ALA A 64 -8.07 19.84 -1.23
C ALA A 64 -7.82 19.90 0.27
N VAL A 65 -6.71 19.33 0.74
CA VAL A 65 -6.29 19.34 2.15
C VAL A 65 -4.82 19.73 2.28
N SER A 66 -4.47 20.43 3.36
CA SER A 66 -3.11 20.95 3.56
C SER A 66 -2.32 20.17 4.59
N PHE A 67 -1.07 19.82 4.29
CA PHE A 67 -0.09 19.29 5.24
C PHE A 67 0.33 20.33 6.31
N ASP A 68 -0.09 21.59 6.17
CA ASP A 68 0.18 22.69 7.12
C ASP A 68 -0.81 22.68 8.31
N ARG A 69 -1.20 21.49 8.77
CA ARG A 69 -2.15 21.30 9.87
C ARG A 69 -1.74 20.11 10.74
N PRO A 70 -2.12 20.09 12.03
CA PRO A 70 -1.85 18.94 12.88
C PRO A 70 -2.64 17.70 12.42
N TYR A 71 -2.07 16.52 12.61
CA TYR A 71 -2.81 15.25 12.51
C TYR A 71 -3.81 15.14 13.65
N ASP A 72 -5.03 14.69 13.37
CA ASP A 72 -6.10 14.45 14.33
C ASP A 72 -5.80 13.36 15.38
N GLY A 73 -6.69 13.23 16.35
CA GLY A 73 -6.49 12.34 17.49
C GLY A 73 -5.23 12.68 18.27
N ASP A 74 -4.44 11.65 18.60
CA ASP A 74 -3.14 11.79 19.26
C ASP A 74 -2.01 12.18 18.29
N GLY A 75 -2.29 12.28 16.98
CA GLY A 75 -1.33 12.61 15.93
C GLY A 75 -0.51 11.43 15.39
N ALA A 76 -0.65 10.22 15.94
CA ALA A 76 0.10 9.04 15.53
C ALA A 76 -0.77 7.84 15.12
N THR A 77 -2.10 7.97 15.16
CA THR A 77 -3.06 6.89 14.86
C THR A 77 -2.70 6.06 13.63
N LEU A 78 -2.51 6.69 12.47
CA LEU A 78 -2.27 5.96 11.22
C LEU A 78 -0.87 5.33 11.16
N PHE A 79 0.14 6.04 11.66
CA PHE A 79 1.50 5.49 11.79
C PHE A 79 1.51 4.23 12.67
N LEU A 80 0.87 4.27 13.83
CA LEU A 80 0.81 3.14 14.77
C LEU A 80 -0.08 1.98 14.26
N ALA A 81 -1.08 2.30 13.44
CA ALA A 81 -1.96 1.30 12.83
C ALA A 81 -1.28 0.53 11.69
N PHE A 82 -0.56 1.24 10.80
CA PHE A 82 -0.18 0.70 9.49
C PHE A 82 1.33 0.57 9.26
N ASP A 83 2.14 1.36 9.95
CA ASP A 83 3.55 1.54 9.56
C ASP A 83 4.52 1.02 10.62
N GLN A 84 4.20 1.22 11.90
CA GLN A 84 5.11 0.91 13.01
C GLN A 84 5.52 -0.57 13.04
N ALA A 85 4.57 -1.51 12.90
CA ALA A 85 4.85 -2.94 12.99
C ALA A 85 5.73 -3.46 11.83
N PRO A 86 5.45 -3.16 10.54
CA PRO A 86 6.32 -3.58 9.44
C PRO A 86 7.69 -2.88 9.48
N ILE A 87 7.77 -1.62 9.89
CA ILE A 87 9.07 -0.93 10.09
C ILE A 87 9.90 -1.67 11.15
N ALA A 88 9.31 -1.96 12.31
CA ALA A 88 10.01 -2.65 13.40
C ALA A 88 10.46 -4.07 13.01
N LEU A 89 9.70 -4.76 12.15
CA LEU A 89 10.10 -6.06 11.61
C LEU A 89 11.26 -5.91 10.62
N ALA A 90 11.21 -4.93 9.73
CA ALA A 90 12.26 -4.66 8.76
C ALA A 90 13.59 -4.33 9.45
N GLU A 91 13.57 -3.46 10.46
CA GLU A 91 14.75 -3.08 11.24
C GLU A 91 15.41 -4.26 11.97
N LYS A 92 14.61 -5.26 12.39
CA LYS A 92 15.10 -6.49 13.02
C LYS A 92 15.53 -7.57 12.01
N THR A 93 15.29 -7.36 10.72
CA THR A 93 15.63 -8.33 9.68
C THR A 93 17.09 -8.18 9.29
N ALA A 94 17.95 -9.06 9.83
CA ALA A 94 19.38 -9.05 9.53
C ALA A 94 19.67 -9.13 8.02
N GLY A 95 20.68 -8.37 7.58
CA GLY A 95 21.15 -8.34 6.19
C GLY A 95 20.33 -7.48 5.23
N VAL A 96 19.39 -6.66 5.74
CA VAL A 96 18.55 -5.78 4.92
C VAL A 96 18.99 -4.32 5.14
N PRO A 97 19.74 -3.70 4.21
CA PRO A 97 20.09 -2.29 4.30
C PRO A 97 18.84 -1.44 3.99
N LEU A 98 18.40 -0.65 4.97
CA LEU A 98 17.16 0.13 4.87
C LEU A 98 17.42 1.58 4.44
N ALA A 99 16.49 2.12 3.66
CA ALA A 99 16.28 3.54 3.45
C ALA A 99 14.84 3.91 3.86
N TYR A 100 14.62 5.17 4.16
CA TYR A 100 13.31 5.72 4.56
C TYR A 100 13.06 6.94 3.72
N GLU A 101 11.92 6.96 3.04
CA GLU A 101 11.43 8.09 2.25
C GLU A 101 9.91 8.21 2.46
N THR A 102 9.34 9.34 2.09
CA THR A 102 7.89 9.52 2.02
C THR A 102 7.40 9.50 0.59
N ASP A 103 6.10 9.27 0.41
CA ASP A 103 5.45 9.48 -0.88
C ASP A 103 5.61 10.94 -1.36
N ASN A 104 5.55 11.95 -0.49
CA ASN A 104 5.87 13.34 -0.84
C ASN A 104 7.29 13.51 -1.44
N ASP A 105 8.28 12.78 -0.94
CA ASP A 105 9.65 12.77 -1.49
C ASP A 105 9.67 12.16 -2.89
N LEU A 106 8.97 11.03 -3.06
CA LEU A 106 8.85 10.35 -4.33
C LEU A 106 8.16 11.20 -5.40
N ASN A 107 7.22 12.07 -4.99
CA ASN A 107 6.62 13.05 -5.88
C ASN A 107 7.61 14.16 -6.28
N ALA A 108 8.45 14.60 -5.35
CA ALA A 108 9.35 15.74 -5.55
C ALA A 108 10.59 15.38 -6.39
N ASP A 109 11.09 14.14 -6.28
CA ASP A 109 12.30 13.69 -6.96
C ASP A 109 12.04 12.43 -7.82
N PRO A 110 11.91 12.57 -9.16
CA PRO A 110 11.75 11.44 -10.07
C PRO A 110 12.91 10.44 -10.04
N GLY A 111 14.10 10.87 -9.60
CA GLY A 111 15.31 10.05 -9.50
C GLY A 111 15.50 9.39 -8.13
N LEU A 112 14.59 9.61 -7.18
CA LEU A 112 14.74 9.17 -5.78
C LEU A 112 15.03 7.68 -5.65
N LEU A 113 14.47 6.85 -6.54
CA LEU A 113 14.57 5.38 -6.48
C LEU A 113 15.72 4.80 -7.32
N ASN A 114 16.57 5.64 -7.91
CA ASN A 114 17.66 5.18 -8.76
C ASN A 114 18.60 4.24 -7.99
N GLY A 115 18.67 2.98 -8.45
CA GLY A 115 19.50 1.94 -7.84
C GLY A 115 18.94 1.34 -6.55
N ALA A 116 17.73 1.70 -6.12
CA ALA A 116 17.06 1.04 -5.00
C ALA A 116 16.86 -0.45 -5.27
N ARG A 117 17.07 -1.29 -4.26
CA ARG A 117 16.87 -2.75 -4.35
C ARG A 117 15.40 -3.11 -4.27
N ALA A 118 14.65 -2.40 -3.44
CA ALA A 118 13.21 -2.53 -3.36
C ALA A 118 12.53 -1.29 -2.79
N VAL A 119 11.23 -1.17 -3.02
CA VAL A 119 10.33 -0.24 -2.34
C VAL A 119 9.22 -1.03 -1.65
N ILE A 120 8.99 -0.75 -0.37
CA ILE A 120 7.97 -1.39 0.46
C ILE A 120 6.92 -0.34 0.81
N SER A 121 5.75 -0.46 0.19
CA SER A 121 4.52 0.22 0.59
C SER A 121 3.93 -0.51 1.80
N LEU A 122 3.61 0.26 2.84
CA LEU A 122 3.27 -0.26 4.17
C LEU A 122 1.78 -0.66 4.26
N GLY A 123 1.11 -0.39 5.38
CA GLY A 123 -0.20 -1.00 5.68
C GLY A 123 -1.40 -0.46 4.91
N HIS A 124 -1.36 0.81 4.48
CA HIS A 124 -2.42 1.45 3.72
C HIS A 124 -1.88 2.70 3.01
N ASP A 125 -1.76 2.62 1.69
CA ASP A 125 -1.03 3.58 0.87
C ASP A 125 -1.86 3.87 -0.40
N GLU A 126 -3.02 4.48 -0.19
CA GLU A 126 -4.11 4.62 -1.16
C GLU A 126 -3.87 5.74 -2.17
N TYR A 127 -3.25 6.84 -1.74
CA TYR A 127 -3.21 8.11 -2.47
C TYR A 127 -1.92 8.30 -3.26
N TYR A 128 -2.01 8.37 -4.59
CA TYR A 128 -0.83 8.46 -5.46
C TYR A 128 -0.93 9.54 -6.54
N SER A 129 0.16 10.29 -6.76
CA SER A 129 0.30 11.26 -7.85
C SER A 129 0.90 10.61 -9.09
N ALA A 130 0.74 11.26 -10.24
CA ALA A 130 1.33 10.79 -11.49
C ALA A 130 2.87 10.70 -11.43
N ALA A 131 3.54 11.62 -10.72
CA ALA A 131 4.99 11.58 -10.54
C ALA A 131 5.42 10.35 -9.74
N MET A 132 4.73 10.06 -8.63
CA MET A 132 5.03 8.90 -7.78
C MET A 132 4.82 7.58 -8.52
N ARG A 133 3.69 7.48 -9.23
CA ARG A 133 3.36 6.32 -10.06
C ARG A 133 4.41 6.10 -11.16
N ALA A 134 4.85 7.16 -11.82
CA ALA A 134 5.90 7.10 -12.84
C ALA A 134 7.25 6.65 -12.26
N ALA A 135 7.64 7.17 -11.09
CA ALA A 135 8.86 6.78 -10.41
C ALA A 135 8.88 5.29 -10.02
N LEU A 136 7.76 4.75 -9.50
CA LEU A 136 7.64 3.31 -9.21
C LEU A 136 7.74 2.45 -10.48
N LEU A 137 7.10 2.88 -11.58
CA LEU A 137 7.19 2.18 -12.86
C LEU A 137 8.62 2.18 -13.42
N ALA A 138 9.31 3.31 -13.34
CA ALA A 138 10.69 3.46 -13.79
C ALA A 138 11.64 2.59 -12.95
N ALA A 139 11.51 2.62 -11.62
CA ALA A 139 12.29 1.80 -10.70
C ALA A 139 12.08 0.30 -10.98
N ARG A 140 10.82 -0.14 -11.10
CA ARG A 140 10.49 -1.53 -11.48
C ARG A 140 11.08 -1.90 -12.84
N GLY A 141 10.99 -1.00 -13.81
CA GLY A 141 11.60 -1.14 -15.14
C GLY A 141 13.14 -1.27 -15.10
N ALA A 142 13.78 -0.73 -14.07
CA ALA A 142 15.22 -0.82 -13.82
C ALA A 142 15.64 -2.00 -12.92
N GLY A 143 14.69 -2.83 -12.44
CA GLY A 143 14.97 -4.02 -11.63
C GLY A 143 14.75 -3.85 -10.12
N THR A 144 14.24 -2.70 -9.66
CA THR A 144 13.82 -2.50 -8.27
C THR A 144 12.58 -3.33 -7.97
N ASN A 145 12.61 -4.14 -6.91
CA ASN A 145 11.45 -4.92 -6.48
C ASN A 145 10.40 -4.04 -5.79
N LEU A 146 9.12 -4.43 -5.82
CA LEU A 146 8.05 -3.69 -5.13
C LEU A 146 7.27 -4.61 -4.19
N ALA A 147 6.94 -4.15 -2.99
CA ALA A 147 6.03 -4.87 -2.10
C ALA A 147 4.93 -3.94 -1.62
N PHE A 148 3.69 -4.43 -1.63
CA PHE A 148 2.53 -3.77 -1.04
C PHE A 148 2.05 -4.63 0.11
N LEU A 149 2.29 -4.17 1.33
CA LEU A 149 1.94 -4.91 2.55
C LEU A 149 0.50 -4.65 3.00
N GLY A 150 -0.22 -3.74 2.34
CA GLY A 150 -1.62 -3.43 2.58
C GLY A 150 -2.58 -3.94 1.50
N ALA A 151 -3.78 -3.35 1.48
CA ALA A 151 -4.72 -3.38 0.37
C ALA A 151 -5.13 -1.94 0.01
N ASN A 152 -5.88 -1.80 -1.09
CA ASN A 152 -6.30 -0.50 -1.61
C ASN A 152 -5.12 0.43 -1.92
N ALA A 153 -3.98 -0.16 -2.27
CA ALA A 153 -2.78 0.59 -2.60
C ALA A 153 -2.91 1.24 -3.97
N MET A 154 -2.50 2.50 -4.09
CA MET A 154 -2.53 3.27 -5.34
C MET A 154 -3.92 3.37 -6.00
N TYR A 155 -4.99 3.38 -5.22
CA TYR A 155 -6.35 3.47 -5.76
C TYR A 155 -6.74 4.90 -6.18
N ARG A 156 -6.33 5.91 -5.40
CA ARG A 156 -6.71 7.32 -5.63
C ARG A 156 -5.64 8.06 -6.42
N HIS A 157 -6.04 8.75 -7.49
CA HIS A 157 -5.16 9.69 -8.17
C HIS A 157 -5.24 11.07 -7.50
N ILE A 158 -4.09 11.63 -7.14
CA ILE A 158 -3.97 12.96 -6.55
C ILE A 158 -3.06 13.89 -7.34
N ARG A 159 -3.24 15.19 -7.07
CA ARG A 159 -2.25 16.21 -7.41
C ARG A 159 -1.71 16.83 -6.13
N LEU A 160 -0.45 17.25 -6.17
CA LEU A 160 0.19 18.01 -5.11
C LEU A 160 0.46 19.44 -5.61
N ALA A 161 0.08 20.43 -4.80
CA ALA A 161 0.26 21.86 -5.06
C ALA A 161 1.04 22.53 -3.92
N SER A 162 1.56 23.73 -4.18
CA SER A 162 2.28 24.52 -3.18
C SER A 162 1.33 25.24 -2.23
N SER A 163 1.77 25.44 -1.00
CA SER A 163 1.22 26.43 -0.06
C SER A 163 2.25 27.53 0.19
N ALA A 164 1.92 28.49 1.05
CA ALA A 164 2.88 29.49 1.52
C ALA A 164 4.08 28.89 2.27
N LEU A 165 3.98 27.65 2.77
CA LEU A 165 5.03 26.96 3.52
C LEU A 165 5.89 26.02 2.66
N GLY A 166 5.60 25.89 1.35
CA GLY A 166 6.46 25.15 0.42
C GLY A 166 5.71 24.40 -0.68
N THR A 167 6.46 23.67 -1.49
CA THR A 167 5.95 22.83 -2.59
C THR A 167 5.33 21.53 -2.07
N GLY A 168 4.27 21.06 -2.73
CA GLY A 168 3.64 19.78 -2.42
C GLY A 168 2.99 19.71 -1.03
N ARG A 169 2.56 20.87 -0.52
CA ARG A 169 1.92 21.04 0.80
C ARG A 169 0.40 20.98 0.74
N ILE A 170 -0.20 21.00 -0.44
CA ILE A 170 -1.64 20.85 -0.64
C ILE A 170 -1.90 19.61 -1.49
N GLU A 171 -2.64 18.66 -0.93
CA GLU A 171 -3.12 17.48 -1.63
C GLU A 171 -4.51 17.73 -2.20
N ILE A 172 -4.70 17.43 -3.49
CA ILE A 172 -5.93 17.69 -4.23
C ILE A 172 -6.48 16.36 -4.76
N CYS A 173 -7.73 16.06 -4.41
CA CYS A 173 -8.45 14.87 -4.85
C CYS A 173 -9.95 15.17 -5.00
N TYR A 174 -10.43 15.23 -6.24
CA TYR A 174 -11.86 15.44 -6.53
C TYR A 174 -12.69 14.16 -6.38
N LYS A 175 -12.05 12.97 -6.43
CA LYS A 175 -12.66 11.61 -6.41
C LYS A 175 -13.60 11.29 -7.58
N ASP A 176 -14.12 12.31 -8.26
CA ASP A 176 -14.93 12.24 -9.46
C ASP A 176 -14.30 13.16 -10.52
N ALA A 177 -14.03 12.62 -11.70
CA ALA A 177 -13.41 13.37 -12.77
C ALA A 177 -14.32 14.51 -13.25
N ALA A 178 -15.65 14.34 -13.26
CA ALA A 178 -16.58 15.36 -13.73
C ALA A 178 -16.58 16.64 -12.87
N LEU A 179 -16.17 16.53 -11.61
CA LEU A 179 -16.01 17.66 -10.69
C LEU A 179 -14.65 18.35 -10.82
N ASP A 180 -13.68 17.70 -11.47
CA ASP A 180 -12.30 18.16 -11.53
C ASP A 180 -12.11 19.20 -12.65
N PRO A 181 -11.58 20.42 -12.36
CA PRO A 181 -11.34 21.44 -13.38
C PRO A 181 -10.42 21.02 -14.54
N MET A 182 -9.69 19.91 -14.39
CA MET A 182 -8.86 19.33 -15.45
C MET A 182 -9.66 18.50 -16.46
N TYR A 183 -10.90 18.12 -16.16
CA TYR A 183 -11.72 17.29 -17.04
C TYR A 183 -12.01 17.96 -18.38
N GLY A 184 -11.87 17.20 -19.47
CA GLY A 184 -11.99 17.68 -20.84
C GLY A 184 -10.81 18.53 -21.34
N LYS A 185 -9.89 18.94 -20.45
CA LYS A 185 -8.72 19.78 -20.79
C LYS A 185 -7.40 19.01 -20.70
N ARG A 186 -7.22 18.28 -19.60
CA ARG A 186 -6.04 17.48 -19.26
C ARG A 186 -6.49 16.23 -18.52
N ASN A 187 -7.19 15.34 -19.22
CA ASN A 187 -7.78 14.11 -18.66
C ASN A 187 -6.78 13.26 -17.86
N ALA A 188 -5.52 13.17 -18.29
CA ALA A 188 -4.50 12.43 -17.54
C ALA A 188 -4.18 13.01 -16.15
N ALA A 189 -4.58 14.26 -15.88
CA ALA A 189 -4.36 14.96 -14.63
C ALA A 189 -5.59 14.94 -13.70
N THR A 190 -6.76 14.45 -14.12
CA THR A 190 -7.97 14.41 -13.26
C THR A 190 -7.78 13.44 -12.09
N THR A 191 -8.39 13.74 -10.94
CA THR A 191 -8.11 13.09 -9.64
C THR A 191 -9.25 12.19 -9.14
N GLN A 192 -9.78 11.37 -10.04
CA GLN A 192 -10.64 10.24 -9.73
C GLN A 192 -9.82 9.00 -9.31
N ASN A 193 -10.43 7.82 -9.19
CA ASN A 193 -9.63 6.61 -8.99
C ASN A 193 -8.74 6.36 -10.21
N TRP A 194 -7.53 5.87 -10.00
CA TRP A 194 -6.58 5.60 -11.09
C TRP A 194 -7.16 4.77 -12.21
N ARG A 195 -8.07 3.88 -11.85
CA ARG A 195 -8.65 2.86 -12.68
C ARG A 195 -9.80 3.43 -13.55
N ASP A 196 -10.49 4.48 -13.10
CA ASP A 196 -11.70 5.02 -13.72
C ASP A 196 -11.38 5.96 -14.91
N PRO A 197 -12.30 6.11 -15.89
CA PRO A 197 -12.17 7.10 -16.95
C PRO A 197 -12.04 8.53 -16.37
N PRO A 198 -11.48 9.50 -17.11
CA PRO A 198 -11.23 9.49 -18.55
C PRO A 198 -9.84 8.98 -18.98
N ASP A 199 -8.96 8.62 -18.05
CA ASP A 199 -7.61 8.08 -18.34
C ASP A 199 -7.33 6.87 -17.44
N SER A 200 -8.02 5.76 -17.75
CA SER A 200 -8.01 4.52 -16.98
C SER A 200 -6.64 3.85 -16.96
N ARG A 201 -5.99 3.86 -15.79
CA ARG A 201 -4.66 3.34 -15.51
C ARG A 201 -4.67 2.52 -14.21
N PRO A 202 -5.37 1.36 -14.20
CA PRO A 202 -5.66 0.62 -12.97
C PRO A 202 -4.39 0.28 -12.19
N GLU A 203 -4.50 0.30 -10.87
CA GLU A 203 -3.40 0.02 -9.94
C GLU A 203 -2.82 -1.38 -10.15
N SER A 204 -3.63 -2.31 -10.64
CA SER A 204 -3.27 -3.70 -10.93
C SER A 204 -2.10 -3.83 -11.90
N VAL A 205 -1.83 -2.82 -12.76
CA VAL A 205 -0.64 -2.84 -13.63
C VAL A 205 0.68 -2.69 -12.87
N ILE A 206 0.64 -2.26 -11.62
CA ILE A 206 1.78 -2.10 -10.70
C ILE A 206 1.68 -3.05 -9.52
N THR A 207 0.52 -3.16 -8.87
CA THR A 207 0.38 -3.99 -7.66
C THR A 207 0.18 -5.48 -8.01
N GLY A 208 -0.34 -5.78 -9.20
CA GLY A 208 -0.76 -7.13 -9.60
C GLY A 208 -2.14 -7.54 -9.04
N VAL A 209 -2.70 -6.74 -8.14
CA VAL A 209 -4.02 -6.95 -7.51
C VAL A 209 -4.89 -5.70 -7.70
N PHE A 210 -6.19 -5.84 -7.55
CA PHE A 210 -7.19 -4.84 -7.87
C PHE A 210 -8.11 -4.68 -6.65
N TYR A 211 -8.22 -3.47 -6.11
CA TYR A 211 -9.04 -3.25 -4.93
C TYR A 211 -10.51 -3.49 -5.24
N GLU A 212 -11.21 -4.24 -4.38
CA GLU A 212 -12.59 -4.64 -4.66
C GLU A 212 -13.59 -3.95 -3.75
N CYS A 213 -13.48 -4.14 -2.43
CA CYS A 213 -14.55 -3.75 -1.53
C CYS A 213 -14.09 -3.67 -0.06
N ASN A 214 -14.89 -2.96 0.72
CA ASN A 214 -14.85 -2.91 2.17
C ASN A 214 -16.27 -2.67 2.74
N PRO A 215 -16.53 -2.99 4.03
CA PRO A 215 -15.66 -3.70 4.96
C PRO A 215 -15.80 -5.23 4.87
N VAL A 216 -14.71 -5.95 5.13
CA VAL A 216 -14.72 -7.41 5.32
C VAL A 216 -13.89 -7.82 6.54
N SER A 217 -14.19 -9.01 7.08
CA SER A 217 -13.38 -9.62 8.14
C SER A 217 -13.46 -11.14 8.04
N VAL A 218 -12.57 -11.73 7.25
CA VAL A 218 -12.61 -13.16 6.91
C VAL A 218 -11.21 -13.79 7.04
N PRO A 219 -11.11 -15.13 7.05
CA PRO A 219 -9.82 -15.80 7.13
C PRO A 219 -8.96 -15.54 5.88
N TYR A 220 -7.65 -15.39 6.07
CA TYR A 220 -6.66 -15.48 4.99
C TYR A 220 -6.37 -16.96 4.72
N VAL A 221 -6.55 -17.43 3.48
CA VAL A 221 -6.42 -18.84 3.12
C VAL A 221 -5.26 -19.05 2.14
N VAL A 222 -4.23 -19.78 2.58
CA VAL A 222 -3.04 -20.09 1.76
C VAL A 222 -3.44 -20.95 0.57
N PHE A 223 -3.08 -20.52 -0.63
CA PHE A 223 -3.30 -21.26 -1.88
C PHE A 223 -2.02 -21.96 -2.35
N ASP A 224 -0.92 -21.22 -2.49
CA ASP A 224 0.36 -21.76 -2.96
C ASP A 224 1.42 -21.78 -1.86
N PRO A 225 1.44 -22.82 -1.00
CA PRO A 225 2.41 -22.92 0.10
C PRO A 225 3.85 -23.16 -0.39
N GLY A 226 4.04 -23.53 -1.66
CA GLY A 226 5.35 -23.85 -2.25
C GLY A 226 6.16 -22.62 -2.63
N ASN A 227 5.52 -21.46 -2.72
CA ASN A 227 6.19 -20.22 -3.06
C ASN A 227 7.24 -19.84 -2.00
N TRP A 228 8.40 -19.35 -2.46
CA TRP A 228 9.56 -19.00 -1.64
C TRP A 228 9.26 -17.99 -0.54
N ILE A 229 8.27 -17.10 -0.73
CA ILE A 229 7.83 -16.14 0.29
C ILE A 229 7.37 -16.87 1.55
N PHE A 230 6.70 -18.02 1.41
CA PHE A 230 6.20 -18.81 2.54
C PHE A 230 7.21 -19.85 3.07
N ALA A 231 8.46 -19.83 2.60
CA ALA A 231 9.48 -20.78 3.04
C ALA A 231 9.72 -20.73 4.58
N GLY A 232 9.62 -21.89 5.21
CA GLY A 232 9.82 -22.04 6.66
C GLY A 232 8.64 -21.61 7.53
N THR A 233 7.49 -21.26 6.93
CA THR A 233 6.25 -20.95 7.69
C THR A 233 5.48 -22.21 8.11
N ARG A 234 5.77 -23.37 7.48
CA ARG A 234 5.10 -24.66 7.67
C ARG A 234 3.61 -24.69 7.28
N VAL A 235 3.14 -23.67 6.55
CA VAL A 235 1.77 -23.66 6.02
C VAL A 235 1.59 -24.72 4.93
N ARG A 236 0.34 -25.12 4.73
CA ARG A 236 -0.11 -25.99 3.64
C ARG A 236 -1.24 -25.29 2.90
N ARG A 237 -1.56 -25.77 1.69
CA ARG A 237 -2.75 -25.34 0.96
C ARG A 237 -3.98 -25.49 1.87
N GLY A 238 -4.79 -24.45 1.97
CA GLY A 238 -5.95 -24.39 2.86
C GLY A 238 -5.65 -23.98 4.31
N THR A 239 -4.38 -23.76 4.70
CA THR A 239 -4.07 -23.18 6.01
C THR A 239 -4.73 -21.80 6.10
N SER A 240 -5.54 -21.59 7.13
CA SER A 240 -6.37 -20.40 7.30
C SER A 240 -5.97 -19.60 8.54
N PHE A 241 -5.90 -18.27 8.42
CA PHE A 241 -5.68 -17.35 9.53
C PHE A 241 -6.91 -16.47 9.75
N PRO A 242 -7.71 -16.72 10.81
CA PRO A 242 -8.95 -15.99 11.06
C PRO A 242 -8.77 -14.48 11.12
N GLY A 243 -9.69 -13.75 10.48
CA GLY A 243 -9.77 -12.29 10.53
C GLY A 243 -8.62 -11.53 9.89
N MET A 244 -7.69 -12.24 9.23
CA MET A 244 -6.50 -11.66 8.62
C MET A 244 -6.78 -10.96 7.29
N VAL A 245 -7.92 -11.22 6.65
CA VAL A 245 -8.41 -10.41 5.52
C VAL A 245 -9.36 -9.34 6.06
N GLY A 246 -8.98 -8.08 5.91
CA GLY A 246 -9.81 -6.90 6.17
C GLY A 246 -9.01 -5.65 6.59
N PRO A 247 -9.67 -4.54 6.94
CA PRO A 247 -11.07 -4.27 6.57
C PRO A 247 -11.27 -4.17 5.05
N GLU A 248 -10.20 -3.86 4.32
CA GLU A 248 -10.17 -3.79 2.85
C GLU A 248 -9.41 -4.98 2.27
N TYR A 249 -9.77 -5.35 1.05
CA TYR A 249 -9.13 -6.42 0.31
C TYR A 249 -9.00 -6.11 -1.18
N ASP A 250 -7.94 -6.67 -1.77
CA ASP A 250 -7.70 -6.67 -3.19
C ASP A 250 -7.81 -8.10 -3.74
N ARG A 251 -7.98 -8.22 -5.05
CA ARG A 251 -8.06 -9.49 -5.75
C ARG A 251 -7.24 -9.49 -7.03
N VAL A 252 -6.93 -10.66 -7.57
CA VAL A 252 -6.50 -10.76 -8.97
C VAL A 252 -7.75 -10.74 -9.85
N ASN A 253 -7.81 -9.84 -10.82
CA ASN A 253 -8.87 -9.82 -11.82
C ASN A 253 -8.25 -9.92 -13.24
N PRO A 254 -8.36 -11.08 -13.91
CA PRO A 254 -7.78 -11.27 -15.25
C PRO A 254 -8.42 -10.44 -16.36
N ASP A 255 -9.61 -9.85 -16.14
CA ASP A 255 -10.33 -9.08 -17.15
C ASP A 255 -9.94 -7.58 -17.14
N VAL A 256 -9.08 -7.17 -16.20
CA VAL A 256 -8.39 -5.86 -16.24
C VAL A 256 -6.90 -6.05 -16.55
N PRO A 257 -6.19 -5.00 -17.00
CA PRO A 257 -4.74 -5.06 -17.19
C PRO A 257 -3.98 -5.54 -15.93
N VAL A 258 -3.37 -6.72 -16.03
CA VAL A 258 -2.52 -7.31 -14.98
C VAL A 258 -1.17 -7.78 -15.58
N PRO A 259 -0.04 -7.63 -14.86
CA PRO A 259 1.25 -8.17 -15.26
C PRO A 259 1.23 -9.70 -15.37
N LYS A 260 2.10 -10.25 -16.23
CA LYS A 260 2.29 -11.70 -16.40
C LYS A 260 3.80 -12.01 -16.52
N PRO A 261 4.27 -13.18 -16.05
CA PRO A 261 3.53 -14.21 -15.31
C PRO A 261 3.19 -13.75 -13.88
N LEU A 262 2.05 -14.23 -13.34
CA LEU A 262 1.54 -13.88 -12.02
C LEU A 262 1.02 -15.13 -11.27
N GLU A 263 1.47 -15.27 -10.03
CA GLU A 263 1.07 -16.30 -9.07
C GLU A 263 0.14 -15.71 -8.03
N VAL A 264 -0.96 -16.42 -7.74
CA VAL A 264 -1.79 -16.19 -6.56
C VAL A 264 -1.27 -17.06 -5.43
N LEU A 265 -0.88 -16.45 -4.31
CA LEU A 265 -0.26 -17.14 -3.16
C LEU A 265 -1.30 -17.48 -2.08
N ALA A 266 -2.32 -16.65 -1.94
CA ALA A 266 -3.48 -16.89 -1.10
C ALA A 266 -4.73 -16.51 -1.85
N HIS A 267 -5.81 -17.23 -1.59
CA HIS A 267 -7.09 -17.11 -2.28
C HIS A 267 -8.20 -17.34 -1.27
N SER A 268 -8.72 -16.24 -0.73
CA SER A 268 -9.60 -16.26 0.44
C SER A 268 -11.03 -15.94 0.01
N PRO A 269 -12.01 -16.85 0.17
CA PRO A 269 -13.40 -16.55 -0.13
C PRO A 269 -13.91 -15.38 0.72
N VAL A 270 -14.54 -14.40 0.09
CA VAL A 270 -15.12 -13.25 0.78
C VAL A 270 -16.55 -13.00 0.30
N VAL A 271 -17.35 -12.37 1.16
CA VAL A 271 -18.64 -11.80 0.78
C VAL A 271 -18.64 -10.35 1.25
N CYS A 272 -18.74 -9.41 0.32
CA CYS A 272 -18.74 -7.98 0.62
C CYS A 272 -20.00 -7.34 0.05
N GLY A 273 -20.78 -6.64 0.87
CA GLY A 273 -22.06 -6.07 0.45
C GLY A 273 -23.05 -7.10 -0.14
N GLY A 274 -22.96 -8.38 0.29
CA GLY A 274 -23.78 -9.48 -0.25
C GLY A 274 -23.25 -10.10 -1.55
N VAL A 275 -22.16 -9.59 -2.12
CA VAL A 275 -21.55 -10.10 -3.36
C VAL A 275 -20.37 -11.03 -3.03
N PRO A 276 -20.41 -12.31 -3.46
CA PRO A 276 -19.28 -13.22 -3.34
C PRO A 276 -18.09 -12.79 -4.21
N SER A 277 -16.88 -12.88 -3.67
CA SER A 277 -15.62 -12.58 -4.36
C SER A 277 -14.47 -13.35 -3.69
N TYR A 278 -13.23 -12.96 -3.99
CA TYR A 278 -12.04 -13.46 -3.34
C TYR A 278 -11.08 -12.33 -2.98
N SER A 279 -10.33 -12.50 -1.89
CA SER A 279 -9.14 -11.72 -1.57
C SER A 279 -7.90 -12.53 -1.92
N ASP A 280 -7.00 -11.92 -2.69
CA ASP A 280 -5.82 -12.59 -3.23
C ASP A 280 -4.52 -11.89 -2.82
N SER A 281 -3.55 -12.66 -2.34
CA SER A 281 -2.15 -12.22 -2.39
C SER A 281 -1.54 -12.65 -3.71
N ALA A 282 -0.71 -11.81 -4.32
CA ALA A 282 -0.09 -12.11 -5.60
C ALA A 282 1.42 -11.84 -5.62
N TYR A 283 2.14 -12.60 -6.44
CA TYR A 283 3.53 -12.35 -6.79
C TYR A 283 3.70 -12.43 -8.31
N TYR A 284 4.36 -11.45 -8.91
CA TYR A 284 4.70 -11.47 -10.33
C TYR A 284 6.12 -10.97 -10.58
N THR A 285 6.65 -11.26 -11.76
CA THR A 285 7.98 -10.78 -12.20
C THR A 285 7.89 -10.13 -13.57
N VAL A 286 8.79 -9.18 -13.84
CA VAL A 286 8.86 -8.44 -15.12
C VAL A 286 10.21 -8.64 -15.83
N PRO A 287 10.34 -8.29 -17.13
CA PRO A 287 11.57 -8.51 -17.91
C PRO A 287 12.84 -7.91 -17.31
N SER A 288 12.75 -6.83 -16.52
CA SER A 288 13.90 -6.25 -15.81
C SER A 288 14.50 -7.17 -14.73
N GLY A 289 13.76 -8.22 -14.36
CA GLY A 289 14.04 -9.13 -13.25
C GLY A 289 13.44 -8.66 -11.92
N ALA A 290 12.78 -7.50 -11.86
CA ALA A 290 12.08 -7.09 -10.64
C ALA A 290 10.96 -8.10 -10.32
N GLY A 291 10.84 -8.44 -9.04
CA GLY A 291 9.68 -9.13 -8.47
C GLY A 291 8.77 -8.15 -7.74
N VAL A 292 7.46 -8.41 -7.78
CA VAL A 292 6.47 -7.60 -7.09
C VAL A 292 5.53 -8.49 -6.30
N PHE A 293 5.34 -8.17 -5.02
CA PHE A 293 4.42 -8.85 -4.12
C PHE A 293 3.33 -7.89 -3.63
N ALA A 294 2.09 -8.36 -3.57
CA ALA A 294 1.01 -7.68 -2.86
C ALA A 294 0.32 -8.64 -1.90
N SER A 295 0.10 -8.21 -0.66
CA SER A 295 -0.58 -9.02 0.37
C SER A 295 -2.09 -9.14 0.10
N GLY A 296 -2.68 -8.15 -0.58
CA GLY A 296 -4.11 -8.11 -0.89
C GLY A 296 -5.00 -7.89 0.33
N THR A 297 -4.41 -7.49 1.46
CA THR A 297 -5.18 -7.13 2.66
C THR A 297 -4.42 -6.16 3.58
N MET A 298 -5.13 -5.15 4.10
CA MET A 298 -4.59 -4.20 5.09
C MET A 298 -4.16 -4.89 6.39
N ARG A 299 -4.81 -5.99 6.78
CA ARG A 299 -4.53 -6.68 8.05
C ARG A 299 -3.27 -7.55 8.02
N TRP A 300 -2.54 -7.61 6.90
CA TRP A 300 -1.21 -8.24 6.88
C TRP A 300 -0.25 -7.58 7.88
N VAL A 301 -0.16 -6.24 7.88
CA VAL A 301 0.68 -5.51 8.84
C VAL A 301 0.09 -5.55 10.26
N CYS A 302 -1.24 -5.63 10.37
CA CYS A 302 -1.92 -5.73 11.66
C CYS A 302 -1.63 -7.08 12.33
N ALA A 303 -1.57 -8.16 11.55
CA ALA A 303 -1.22 -9.51 12.01
C ALA A 303 0.19 -9.57 12.62
N MET A 304 1.12 -8.67 12.26
CA MET A 304 2.44 -8.57 12.90
C MET A 304 2.35 -8.18 14.38
N ARG A 305 1.26 -7.51 14.80
CA ARG A 305 0.96 -7.22 16.22
C ARG A 305 0.35 -8.43 16.94
N GLY A 306 -0.01 -9.49 16.21
CA GLY A 306 -0.64 -10.70 16.74
C GLY A 306 -1.98 -10.40 17.41
N PRO A 307 -2.30 -11.05 18.56
CA PRO A 307 -3.56 -10.84 19.25
C PRO A 307 -3.87 -9.38 19.64
N ALA A 308 -2.84 -8.53 19.79
CA ALA A 308 -3.02 -7.12 20.13
C ALA A 308 -3.69 -6.30 19.01
N CYS A 309 -3.68 -6.79 17.75
CA CYS A 309 -4.46 -6.17 16.68
C CYS A 309 -5.98 -6.43 16.83
N GLY A 310 -6.40 -7.48 17.55
CA GLY A 310 -7.79 -7.90 17.61
C GLY A 310 -8.24 -8.70 16.39
N HIS A 311 -9.54 -8.63 16.07
CA HIS A 311 -10.16 -9.26 14.89
C HIS A 311 -10.04 -10.79 14.79
N GLY A 312 -9.66 -11.49 15.87
CA GLY A 312 -9.42 -12.93 15.86
C GLY A 312 -8.02 -13.33 15.42
N LEU A 313 -7.09 -12.37 15.25
CA LEU A 313 -5.72 -12.64 14.88
C LEU A 313 -4.95 -13.37 15.98
N THR A 314 -4.17 -14.36 15.58
CA THR A 314 -3.48 -15.26 16.49
C THR A 314 -1.96 -15.06 16.46
N ARG A 315 -1.26 -15.67 17.41
CA ARG A 315 0.20 -15.77 17.36
C ARG A 315 0.69 -16.56 16.13
N ALA A 316 -0.11 -17.49 15.62
CA ALA A 316 0.21 -18.23 14.40
C ALA A 316 0.14 -17.32 13.16
N ALA A 317 -0.88 -16.45 13.07
CA ALA A 317 -0.97 -15.44 12.02
C ALA A 317 0.26 -14.51 12.05
N ARG A 318 0.64 -14.02 13.24
CA ARG A 318 1.86 -13.24 13.43
C ARG A 318 3.11 -13.98 12.95
N ALA A 319 3.32 -15.21 13.41
CA ALA A 319 4.50 -15.99 13.03
C ALA A 319 4.58 -16.22 11.51
N PHE A 320 3.42 -16.43 10.87
CA PHE A 320 3.32 -16.54 9.42
C PHE A 320 3.73 -15.24 8.70
N VAL A 321 3.10 -14.10 9.03
CA VAL A 321 3.40 -12.82 8.35
C VAL A 321 4.81 -12.32 8.65
N ASP A 322 5.30 -12.50 9.88
CA ASP A 322 6.66 -12.10 10.27
C ASP A 322 7.68 -12.89 9.44
N ARG A 323 7.51 -14.22 9.35
CA ARG A 323 8.42 -15.06 8.56
C ARG A 323 8.33 -14.76 7.06
N ALA A 324 7.12 -14.63 6.52
CA ALA A 324 6.91 -14.35 5.10
C ALA A 324 7.51 -12.99 4.69
N THR A 325 7.28 -11.96 5.49
CA THR A 325 7.82 -10.61 5.24
C THR A 325 9.34 -10.60 5.38
N GLN A 326 9.92 -11.33 6.34
CA GLN A 326 11.38 -11.46 6.45
C GLN A 326 12.01 -12.17 5.24
N ASN A 327 11.37 -13.21 4.70
CA ASN A 327 11.85 -13.86 3.48
C ASN A 327 11.84 -12.87 2.30
N LEU A 328 10.72 -12.16 2.13
CA LEU A 328 10.53 -11.13 1.13
C LEU A 328 11.64 -10.06 1.21
N LEU A 329 11.84 -9.46 2.38
CA LEU A 329 12.83 -8.40 2.60
C LEU A 329 14.26 -8.84 2.27
N ARG A 330 14.66 -10.06 2.65
CA ARG A 330 16.00 -10.59 2.36
C ARG A 330 16.21 -10.84 0.87
N ALA A 331 15.25 -11.46 0.19
CA ALA A 331 15.33 -11.70 -1.25
C ALA A 331 15.34 -10.37 -2.03
N PHE A 332 14.52 -9.42 -1.59
CA PHE A 332 14.40 -8.11 -2.23
C PHE A 332 15.66 -7.25 -2.03
N ALA A 333 16.32 -7.34 -0.87
CA ALA A 333 17.61 -6.70 -0.62
C ALA A 333 18.73 -7.23 -1.51
N ALA A 334 18.74 -8.53 -1.83
CA ALA A 334 19.70 -9.12 -2.77
C ALA A 334 19.48 -8.61 -4.21
N GLY A 335 18.20 -8.56 -4.62
CA GLY A 335 17.72 -7.98 -5.88
C GLY A 335 18.21 -8.66 -7.17
N PRO A 336 17.64 -8.25 -8.32
CA PRO A 336 16.21 -8.31 -8.61
C PRO A 336 15.64 -9.71 -8.33
N ALA A 337 14.54 -9.80 -7.58
CA ALA A 337 14.02 -11.06 -7.04
C ALA A 337 13.58 -12.04 -8.13
N GLY A 338 13.07 -11.54 -9.26
CA GLY A 338 12.64 -12.36 -10.39
C GLY A 338 13.75 -13.14 -11.08
N ARG A 339 15.04 -12.83 -10.83
CA ARG A 339 16.17 -13.64 -11.32
C ARG A 339 16.37 -14.91 -10.51
N ALA A 340 16.26 -14.82 -9.18
CA ALA A 340 16.41 -15.96 -8.28
C ALA A 340 15.08 -16.70 -8.05
N HIS A 341 13.97 -15.98 -8.18
CA HIS A 341 12.62 -16.42 -7.91
C HIS A 341 11.67 -15.95 -9.02
N PRO A 342 11.81 -16.48 -10.25
CA PRO A 342 10.93 -16.13 -11.36
C PRO A 342 9.49 -16.53 -11.02
N ALA A 343 8.52 -15.66 -11.36
CA ALA A 343 7.12 -16.02 -11.21
C ALA A 343 6.68 -17.00 -12.30
N TYR A 344 5.76 -17.90 -11.97
CA TYR A 344 4.97 -18.66 -12.96
C TYR A 344 3.50 -18.27 -12.90
N SER A 345 2.64 -18.86 -13.73
CA SER A 345 1.20 -18.60 -13.62
C SER A 345 0.47 -19.81 -13.06
N ASN A 346 -0.33 -19.59 -12.03
CA ASN A 346 -1.22 -20.60 -11.44
C ASN A 346 -2.71 -20.22 -11.59
N LEU A 347 -3.03 -19.19 -12.40
CA LEU A 347 -4.39 -18.65 -12.54
C LEU A 347 -5.40 -19.68 -13.06
N ALA A 348 -4.96 -20.63 -13.88
CA ALA A 348 -5.80 -21.71 -14.37
C ALA A 348 -6.28 -22.65 -13.25
N ALA A 349 -5.53 -22.78 -12.16
CA ALA A 349 -5.91 -23.59 -11.00
C ALA A 349 -6.65 -22.76 -9.92
N VAL A 350 -6.39 -21.46 -9.86
CA VAL A 350 -7.00 -20.55 -8.87
C VAL A 350 -8.45 -20.22 -9.25
N HIS A 351 -8.73 -20.05 -10.54
CA HIS A 351 -10.01 -19.53 -11.04
C HIS A 351 -10.40 -18.19 -10.38
N PRO A 352 -9.54 -17.14 -10.49
CA PRO A 352 -9.80 -15.85 -9.86
C PRO A 352 -11.10 -15.22 -10.37
N ALA A 353 -11.73 -14.40 -9.51
CA ALA A 353 -12.94 -13.68 -9.87
C ALA A 353 -12.71 -12.77 -11.08
N ARG A 354 -13.71 -12.73 -11.95
CA ARG A 354 -13.72 -11.97 -13.20
C ARG A 354 -14.79 -10.91 -13.12
N VAL A 355 -14.40 -9.66 -13.27
CA VAL A 355 -15.33 -8.54 -13.39
C VAL A 355 -14.90 -7.69 -14.56
N PRO A 356 -15.81 -7.37 -15.50
CA PRO A 356 -15.50 -6.53 -16.65
C PRO A 356 -14.86 -5.20 -16.22
N ALA A 357 -13.91 -4.72 -17.02
CA ALA A 357 -13.40 -3.36 -16.88
C ALA A 357 -14.46 -2.38 -17.38
N TYR A 358 -14.88 -1.44 -16.52
CA TYR A 358 -15.78 -0.27 -16.69
C TYR A 358 -17.00 -0.42 -17.60
#